data_AF-A0A914NHB6-F1
#
_entry.id   AF-A0A914NHB6-F1
#
_cell.length_a   1.000
_cell.length_b   1.000
_cell.length_c   1.000
_cell.angle_alpha   90.00
_cell.angle_beta   90.00
_cell.angle_gamma   90.00
#
_symmetry.space_group_name_H-M   'P 1'
#
loop_
_entity.id
_entity.type
_entity.pdbx_description
1 polymer ?
#
loop_
_entity_poly.entity_id
_entity_poly.type
_entity_poly.pdbx_seq_one_letter_code
_entity_poly.pdbx_strand_id
1 'polypeptide(L)'
;MSGKFNYLLVASSKVASPKVASSKVGPQVSGPQKSYPHVSRHGEKNIKNRIRTDNPILLFSFTWKICDCDQVLAAGYVNELILNTSVDVIIGPPCVTSAIVAGFVPAFYNIPIYLWGATMASALNDQTVYPTLVNINSNTKMLSLAIQAVLAQFNWFEISLIYVPDNVRKMSLFFPQDFETVISNNSNFTIVYRQQMDSTAKSMKDTLLQLQNRSRSWN
;
A
#
# COMPACT_ATOMS: atom_id res chain seq x y z
N MET A 1 7.53 21.98 4.11
CA MET A 1 7.90 20.78 4.89
C MET A 1 6.90 19.68 4.56
N SER A 2 7.26 18.74 3.67
CA SER A 2 6.41 17.60 3.29
C SER A 2 7.05 16.35 3.89
N GLY A 3 6.51 15.89 5.02
CA GLY A 3 6.90 14.61 5.61
C GLY A 3 6.26 13.48 4.79
N LYS A 4 7.06 12.73 4.03
CA LYS A 4 6.62 11.49 3.41
C LYS A 4 6.64 10.39 4.47
N PHE A 5 5.47 9.90 4.83
CA PHE A 5 5.29 8.82 5.80
C PHE A 5 5.50 7.47 5.12
N ASN A 6 6.73 6.92 5.15
CA ASN A 6 7.14 5.68 4.48
C ASN A 6 7.51 4.57 5.52
N TYR A 7 6.62 4.22 6.44
CA TYR A 7 6.94 3.29 7.53
C TYR A 7 6.28 1.91 7.37
N LEU A 8 7.03 0.84 7.59
CA LEU A 8 6.49 -0.47 7.96
C LEU A 8 6.50 -0.52 9.49
N LEU A 9 5.34 -0.41 10.12
CA LEU A 9 5.17 -0.55 11.56
C LEU A 9 4.87 -2.02 11.85
N VAL A 10 5.52 -2.62 12.83
CA VAL A 10 5.32 -4.05 13.09
C VAL A 10 5.19 -4.22 14.58
N ALA A 11 4.13 -4.90 15.02
CA ALA A 11 3.83 -5.11 16.42
C ALA A 11 3.96 -6.60 16.74
N SER A 12 4.67 -6.91 17.81
CA SER A 12 4.67 -8.24 18.43
C SER A 12 4.18 -8.12 19.86
N SER A 13 3.37 -9.07 20.32
CA SER A 13 2.86 -9.13 21.68
C SER A 13 3.49 -10.31 22.42
N LYS A 14 3.99 -10.07 23.64
CA LYS A 14 4.37 -11.17 24.55
C LYS A 14 3.43 -11.19 25.74
N VAL A 15 2.80 -12.35 25.97
CA VAL A 15 2.11 -12.66 27.23
C VAL A 15 3.17 -12.98 28.28
N ALA A 16 3.17 -12.26 29.40
CA ALA A 16 4.10 -12.54 30.50
C ALA A 16 3.78 -13.91 31.11
N SER A 17 4.53 -14.94 30.73
CA SER A 17 4.50 -16.25 31.39
C SER A 17 5.38 -16.22 32.65
N PRO A 18 4.98 -16.87 33.76
CA PRO A 18 5.79 -16.97 34.97
C PRO A 18 7.09 -17.75 34.66
N LYS A 19 8.22 -17.21 35.14
CA LYS A 19 9.56 -17.79 34.94
C LYS A 19 9.63 -19.18 35.58
N VAL A 20 9.74 -20.23 34.77
CA VAL A 20 10.27 -21.53 35.17
C VAL A 20 11.65 -21.70 34.51
N ALA A 21 12.67 -21.92 35.34
CA ALA A 21 14.05 -22.10 34.90
C ALA A 21 14.26 -23.48 34.27
N SER A 22 14.97 -23.56 33.15
CA SER A 22 15.72 -24.77 32.79
C SER A 22 16.87 -24.47 31.81
N SER A 23 17.77 -25.45 31.74
CA SER A 23 19.20 -25.44 31.46
C SER A 23 19.61 -25.57 29.98
N LYS A 24 20.90 -25.28 29.72
CA LYS A 24 21.78 -25.32 28.50
C LYS A 24 21.57 -26.55 27.56
N VAL A 25 21.96 -26.54 26.27
CA VAL A 25 23.32 -26.77 25.68
C VAL A 25 23.23 -26.73 24.12
N GLY A 26 24.18 -26.12 23.37
CA GLY A 26 25.04 -26.84 22.39
C GLY A 26 24.96 -26.36 20.92
N PRO A 27 25.99 -26.51 20.05
CA PRO A 27 26.44 -25.44 19.12
C PRO A 27 26.08 -25.57 17.63
N GLN A 28 26.24 -24.45 16.91
CA GLN A 28 26.09 -24.29 15.45
C GLN A 28 27.36 -24.63 14.65
N VAL A 29 27.16 -25.14 13.43
CA VAL A 29 28.20 -25.39 12.41
C VAL A 29 28.01 -24.40 11.26
N SER A 30 29.09 -23.73 10.86
CA SER A 30 29.16 -22.70 9.81
C SER A 30 29.60 -23.26 8.46
N GLY A 31 29.02 -22.75 7.37
CA GLY A 31 29.46 -22.97 5.99
C GLY A 31 29.28 -21.67 5.16
N PRO A 32 30.14 -21.40 4.15
CA PRO A 32 30.28 -20.05 3.59
C PRO A 32 29.27 -19.74 2.48
N GLN A 33 28.50 -18.67 2.61
CA GLN A 33 27.73 -18.06 1.51
C GLN A 33 28.52 -16.91 0.87
N LYS A 34 28.70 -16.99 -0.45
CA LYS A 34 29.36 -15.97 -1.28
C LYS A 34 28.58 -14.65 -1.26
N SER A 35 29.30 -13.56 -1.01
CA SER A 35 28.78 -12.19 -0.90
C SER A 35 28.58 -11.52 -2.26
N TYR A 36 27.38 -10.99 -2.51
CA TYR A 36 27.14 -9.96 -3.52
C TYR A 36 27.24 -8.56 -2.87
N PRO A 37 27.82 -7.55 -3.54
CA PRO A 37 28.08 -6.25 -2.92
C PRO A 37 26.80 -5.42 -2.87
N HIS A 38 26.21 -5.29 -1.68
CA HIS A 38 25.15 -4.33 -1.42
C HIS A 38 25.76 -2.98 -1.03
N VAL A 39 25.41 -1.94 -1.79
CA VAL A 39 25.67 -0.54 -1.46
C VAL A 39 24.90 -0.19 -0.17
N SER A 40 25.61 -0.22 0.95
CA SER A 40 25.10 0.13 2.27
C SER A 40 24.76 1.62 2.35
N ARG A 41 23.47 1.93 2.19
CA ARG A 41 22.90 3.18 2.71
C ARG A 41 21.50 2.96 3.27
N HIS A 42 21.33 1.95 4.12
CA HIS A 42 20.07 1.70 4.83
C HIS A 42 20.22 2.05 6.32
N GLY A 43 19.56 3.14 6.72
CA GLY A 43 19.44 3.52 8.11
C GLY A 43 18.49 2.60 8.85
N GLU A 44 19.04 1.61 9.54
CA GLU A 44 18.32 0.84 10.54
C GLU A 44 18.23 1.68 11.82
N LYS A 45 17.03 2.15 12.18
CA LYS A 45 16.78 2.76 13.49
C LYS A 45 15.99 1.79 14.34
N ASN A 46 16.67 0.96 15.13
CA ASN A 46 16.03 0.13 16.13
C ASN A 46 15.62 0.99 17.34
N ILE A 47 14.44 1.64 17.32
CA ILE A 47 13.90 2.26 18.53
C ILE A 47 12.79 1.36 19.07
N LYS A 48 13.09 0.55 20.08
CA LYS A 48 12.08 -0.28 20.74
C LYS A 48 11.22 0.60 21.64
N ASN A 49 10.13 1.12 21.10
CA ASN A 49 9.14 1.83 21.90
C ASN A 49 8.21 0.81 22.58
N ARG A 50 8.10 0.91 23.90
CA ARG A 50 7.26 0.05 24.73
C ARG A 50 6.01 0.83 25.12
N ILE A 51 4.87 0.51 24.53
CA ILE A 51 3.59 1.08 24.98
C ILE A 51 3.10 0.20 26.14
N ARG A 52 3.06 0.76 27.35
CA ARG A 52 2.43 0.14 28.51
C ARG A 52 0.96 0.55 28.50
N THR A 53 0.07 -0.39 28.23
CA THR A 53 -1.37 -0.21 28.48
C THR A 53 -1.63 -0.20 29.99
N ASP A 54 -2.72 0.41 30.43
CA ASP A 54 -3.14 0.46 31.85
C ASP A 54 -3.39 -0.93 32.47
N ASN A 55 -3.39 -1.98 31.65
CA ASN A 55 -3.38 -3.38 32.07
C ASN A 55 -1.95 -3.97 32.01
N PRO A 56 -1.38 -4.44 33.14
CA PRO A 56 0.02 -4.88 33.23
C PRO A 56 0.36 -6.21 32.53
N ILE A 57 -0.62 -6.88 31.92
CA ILE A 57 -0.48 -8.26 31.40
C ILE A 57 -0.05 -8.29 29.92
N LEU A 58 -0.35 -7.26 29.13
CA LEU A 58 0.02 -7.22 27.71
C LEU A 58 1.20 -6.28 27.45
N LEU A 59 2.22 -6.82 26.79
CA LEU A 59 3.40 -6.09 26.37
C LEU A 59 3.53 -6.11 24.84
N PHE A 60 3.37 -4.94 24.23
CA PHE A 60 3.66 -4.74 22.80
C PHE A 60 5.08 -4.25 22.59
N SER A 61 5.77 -4.86 21.63
CA SER A 61 7.06 -4.42 21.11
C SER A 61 6.93 -4.09 19.63
N PHE A 62 7.52 -2.96 19.23
CA PHE A 62 7.48 -2.49 17.86
C PHE A 62 8.86 -2.52 17.21
N THR A 63 8.88 -2.94 15.94
CA THR A 63 10.06 -2.87 15.05
C THR A 63 9.62 -2.21 13.76
N TRP A 64 10.51 -1.45 13.12
CA TRP A 64 10.21 -0.86 11.81
C TRP A 64 11.37 -1.00 10.85
N LYS A 65 11.00 -1.13 9.57
CA LYS A 65 11.89 -1.09 8.43
C LYS A 65 11.33 -0.07 7.43
N ILE A 66 12.22 0.61 6.71
CA ILE A 66 11.83 1.66 5.76
C ILE A 66 12.12 1.13 4.36
N CYS A 67 11.08 0.75 3.63
CA CYS A 67 11.22 0.27 2.25
C CYS A 67 11.27 1.40 1.21
N ASP A 68 10.96 2.66 1.59
CA ASP A 68 10.97 3.83 0.71
C ASP A 68 10.23 3.66 -0.63
N CYS A 69 9.05 3.03 -0.59
CA CYS A 69 8.27 2.61 -1.77
C CYS A 69 9.00 1.67 -2.75
N ASP A 70 10.13 1.09 -2.36
CA ASP A 70 10.83 0.05 -3.11
C ASP A 70 10.17 -1.32 -2.87
N GLN A 71 9.92 -2.04 -3.96
CA GLN A 71 9.20 -3.31 -3.94
C GLN A 71 10.08 -4.47 -3.46
N VAL A 72 11.36 -4.45 -3.83
CA VAL A 72 12.35 -5.48 -3.46
C VAL A 72 12.65 -5.38 -1.96
N LEU A 73 12.88 -4.16 -1.47
CA LEU A 73 13.10 -3.92 -0.05
C LEU A 73 11.86 -4.28 0.78
N ALA A 74 10.65 -3.92 0.31
CA ALA A 74 9.43 -4.27 1.03
C ALA A 74 9.27 -5.79 1.18
N ALA A 75 9.45 -6.55 0.10
CA ALA A 75 9.38 -8.01 0.14
C ALA A 75 10.47 -8.64 1.02
N GLY A 76 11.71 -8.12 0.93
CA GLY A 76 12.83 -8.58 1.74
C GLY A 76 12.62 -8.31 3.22
N TYR A 77 12.21 -7.09 3.58
CA TYR A 77 11.97 -6.72 4.97
C TYR A 77 10.79 -7.47 5.58
N VAL A 78 9.73 -7.74 4.84
CA VAL A 78 8.64 -8.59 5.35
C VAL A 78 9.16 -9.99 5.69
N ASN A 79 9.96 -10.60 4.82
CA ASN A 79 10.61 -11.88 5.14
C ASN A 79 11.52 -11.79 6.38
N GLU A 80 12.35 -10.74 6.48
CA GLU A 80 13.24 -10.54 7.63
C GLU A 80 12.45 -10.38 8.94
N LEU A 81 11.35 -9.64 8.91
CA LEU A 81 10.48 -9.44 10.08
C LEU A 81 9.81 -10.74 10.52
N ILE A 82 9.37 -11.56 9.57
CA ILE A 82 8.74 -12.86 9.87
C ILE A 82 9.78 -13.86 10.37
N LEU A 83 10.87 -14.05 9.64
CA LEU A 83 11.84 -15.13 9.88
C LEU A 83 12.83 -14.81 11.00
N ASN A 84 13.35 -13.58 11.03
CA ASN A 84 14.41 -13.21 11.97
C ASN A 84 13.85 -12.52 13.22
N THR A 85 12.79 -11.72 13.05
CA THR A 85 12.18 -10.97 14.17
C THR A 85 11.00 -11.71 14.81
N SER A 86 10.43 -12.71 14.11
CA SER A 86 9.30 -13.52 14.58
C SER A 86 8.10 -12.66 15.00
N VAL A 87 7.66 -11.80 14.09
CA VAL A 87 6.59 -10.83 14.35
C VAL A 87 5.21 -11.49 14.25
N ASP A 88 4.28 -11.05 15.09
CA ASP A 88 2.91 -11.57 15.11
C ASP A 88 2.00 -10.87 14.09
N VAL A 89 2.25 -9.58 13.81
CA VAL A 89 1.42 -8.73 12.95
C VAL A 89 2.28 -7.71 12.21
N ILE A 90 2.00 -7.49 10.93
CA ILE A 90 2.64 -6.46 10.10
C ILE A 90 1.67 -5.31 9.81
N ILE A 91 2.13 -4.07 9.88
CA ILE A 91 1.36 -2.86 9.55
C ILE A 91 2.11 -2.06 8.46
N GLY A 92 1.52 -1.99 7.28
CA GLY A 92 2.11 -1.43 6.06
C GLY A 92 2.44 -2.54 5.04
N PRO A 93 3.19 -2.24 3.98
CA PRO A 93 3.82 -0.95 3.67
C PRO A 93 2.81 0.11 3.17
N PRO A 94 3.17 1.40 3.15
CA PRO A 94 2.23 2.47 2.85
C PRO A 94 2.07 2.83 1.36
N CYS A 95 2.93 2.30 0.51
CA CYS A 95 2.90 2.54 -0.94
C CYS A 95 2.23 1.35 -1.63
N VAL A 96 1.26 1.61 -2.52
CA VAL A 96 0.49 0.57 -3.20
C VAL A 96 1.35 -0.46 -3.94
N THR A 97 2.43 -0.03 -4.60
CA THR A 97 3.35 -0.93 -5.32
C THR A 97 4.09 -1.87 -4.39
N SER A 98 4.61 -1.35 -3.29
CA SER A 98 5.25 -2.16 -2.25
C SER A 98 4.24 -3.09 -1.59
N ALA A 99 3.01 -2.63 -1.36
CA ALA A 99 1.96 -3.42 -0.71
C ALA A 99 1.53 -4.62 -1.56
N ILE A 100 1.41 -4.45 -2.88
CA ILE A 100 1.13 -5.55 -3.81
C ILE A 100 2.17 -6.67 -3.66
N VAL A 101 3.47 -6.33 -3.67
CA VAL A 101 4.52 -7.35 -3.59
C VAL A 101 4.67 -7.91 -2.17
N ALA A 102 4.63 -7.04 -1.16
CA ALA A 102 4.79 -7.43 0.24
C ALA A 102 3.59 -8.24 0.77
N GLY A 103 2.39 -8.06 0.23
CA GLY A 103 1.17 -8.72 0.66
C GLY A 103 1.15 -10.24 0.44
N PHE A 104 1.96 -10.76 -0.49
CA PHE A 104 2.03 -12.20 -0.76
C PHE A 104 2.75 -12.99 0.34
N VAL A 105 3.79 -12.41 0.93
CA VAL A 105 4.66 -13.14 1.87
C VAL A 105 3.91 -13.53 3.16
N PRO A 106 3.17 -12.63 3.84
CA PRO A 106 2.45 -12.96 5.06
C PRO A 106 1.32 -13.97 4.83
N ALA A 107 0.74 -14.02 3.63
CA ALA A 107 -0.28 -15.00 3.28
C ALA A 107 0.26 -16.43 3.38
N PHE A 108 1.52 -16.67 2.96
CA PHE A 108 2.16 -17.98 3.08
C PHE A 108 2.38 -18.41 4.54
N TYR A 109 2.80 -17.47 5.40
CA TYR A 109 3.05 -17.75 6.82
C TYR A 109 1.81 -17.61 7.71
N ASN A 110 0.64 -17.33 7.13
CA ASN A 110 -0.60 -17.03 7.84
C ASN A 110 -0.45 -15.89 8.88
N ILE A 111 0.30 -14.84 8.54
CA ILE A 111 0.50 -13.66 9.38
C ILE A 111 -0.39 -12.52 8.86
N PRO A 112 -1.17 -11.86 9.74
CA PRO A 112 -2.00 -10.73 9.33
C PRO A 112 -1.14 -9.52 8.97
N ILE A 113 -1.53 -8.87 7.87
CA ILE A 113 -0.90 -7.63 7.39
C ILE A 113 -1.97 -6.54 7.20
N TYR A 114 -1.80 -5.42 7.90
CA TYR A 114 -2.71 -4.28 7.86
C TYR A 114 -2.11 -3.15 7.04
N LEU A 115 -2.65 -2.91 5.84
CA LEU A 115 -2.16 -1.84 4.98
C LEU A 115 -2.71 -0.48 5.40
N TRP A 116 -1.88 0.56 5.36
CA TRP A 116 -2.26 1.95 5.66
C TRP A 116 -1.70 2.88 4.57
N GLY A 117 -2.16 4.12 4.50
CA GLY A 117 -1.58 5.10 3.58
C GLY A 117 -2.11 4.97 2.15
N ALA A 118 -1.23 5.12 1.14
CA ALA A 118 -1.63 5.22 -0.27
C ALA A 118 -1.88 3.86 -0.93
N THR A 119 -2.32 2.85 -0.18
CA THR A 119 -2.62 1.49 -0.65
C THR A 119 -4.05 1.39 -1.18
N MET A 120 -4.40 2.25 -2.14
CA MET A 120 -5.78 2.46 -2.58
C MET A 120 -6.22 1.53 -3.71
N ALA A 121 -5.34 0.65 -4.23
CA ALA A 121 -5.72 -0.25 -5.33
C ALA A 121 -6.83 -1.22 -4.89
N SER A 122 -7.90 -1.30 -5.67
CA SER A 122 -9.02 -2.23 -5.45
C SER A 122 -8.58 -3.70 -5.42
N ALA A 123 -7.51 -4.05 -6.16
CA ALA A 123 -6.93 -5.40 -6.18
C ALA A 123 -6.41 -5.87 -4.80
N LEU A 124 -6.05 -4.95 -3.89
CA LEU A 124 -5.61 -5.30 -2.53
C LEU A 124 -6.77 -5.78 -1.64
N ASN A 125 -8.01 -5.70 -2.10
CA ASN A 125 -9.19 -6.21 -1.39
C ASN A 125 -9.61 -7.61 -1.88
N ASP A 126 -8.87 -8.22 -2.82
CA ASP A 126 -9.14 -9.58 -3.27
C ASP A 126 -8.64 -10.60 -2.24
N GLN A 127 -9.57 -11.16 -1.47
CA GLN A 127 -9.28 -12.15 -0.42
C GLN A 127 -8.83 -13.51 -0.97
N THR A 128 -9.04 -13.78 -2.27
CA THR A 128 -8.53 -14.99 -2.92
C THR A 128 -7.03 -14.88 -3.17
N VAL A 129 -6.53 -13.67 -3.41
CA VAL A 129 -5.12 -13.37 -3.66
C VAL A 129 -4.39 -13.02 -2.35
N TYR A 130 -5.03 -12.24 -1.47
CA TYR A 130 -4.44 -11.75 -0.22
C TYR A 130 -5.27 -12.14 1.01
N PRO A 131 -5.28 -13.42 1.42
CA PRO A 131 -6.18 -13.94 2.45
C PRO A 131 -5.94 -13.38 3.86
N THR A 132 -4.71 -12.92 4.17
CA THR A 132 -4.36 -12.37 5.49
C THR A 132 -4.23 -10.84 5.49
N LEU A 133 -4.55 -10.20 4.36
CA LEU A 133 -4.37 -8.77 4.16
C LEU A 133 -5.66 -8.03 4.48
N VAL A 134 -5.54 -7.02 5.33
CA VAL A 134 -6.62 -6.11 5.65
C VAL A 134 -6.22 -4.71 5.20
N ASN A 135 -6.94 -4.17 4.23
CA ASN A 135 -6.77 -2.80 3.80
C ASN A 135 -7.72 -1.90 4.59
N ILE A 136 -7.18 -1.06 5.49
CA ILE A 136 -8.00 -0.16 6.30
C ILE A 136 -8.35 1.15 5.58
N ASN A 137 -7.85 1.34 4.35
CA ASN A 137 -8.12 2.54 3.56
C ASN A 137 -9.28 2.27 2.59
N SER A 138 -9.98 3.34 2.18
CA SER A 138 -10.89 3.27 1.03
C SER A 138 -10.11 2.90 -0.23
N ASN A 139 -10.72 2.20 -1.18
CA ASN A 139 -10.05 1.90 -2.45
C ASN A 139 -10.58 2.74 -3.61
N THR A 140 -9.87 2.71 -4.73
CA THR A 140 -10.17 3.49 -5.94
C THR A 140 -11.53 3.13 -6.53
N LYS A 141 -11.97 1.86 -6.44
CA LYS A 141 -13.32 1.44 -6.84
C LYS A 141 -14.42 2.09 -6.01
N MET A 142 -14.25 2.18 -4.68
CA MET A 142 -15.21 2.88 -3.81
C MET A 142 -15.29 4.37 -4.14
N LEU A 143 -14.14 5.01 -4.43
CA LEU A 143 -14.11 6.40 -4.88
C LEU A 143 -14.84 6.56 -6.22
N SER A 144 -14.63 5.65 -7.16
CA SER A 144 -15.32 5.67 -8.46
C SER A 144 -16.85 5.54 -8.33
N LEU A 145 -17.32 4.64 -7.46
CA LEU A 145 -18.75 4.50 -7.16
C LEU A 145 -19.32 5.78 -6.53
N ALA A 146 -18.58 6.41 -5.61
CA ALA A 146 -19.00 7.66 -5.00
C ALA A 146 -19.11 8.79 -6.03
N ILE A 147 -18.15 8.91 -6.96
CA ILE A 147 -18.21 9.90 -8.04
C ILE A 147 -19.37 9.61 -8.99
N GLN A 148 -19.59 8.35 -9.37
CA GLN A 148 -20.75 7.96 -10.18
C GLN A 148 -22.08 8.36 -9.52
N ALA A 149 -22.21 8.18 -8.21
CA ALA A 149 -23.40 8.60 -7.47
C ALA A 149 -23.60 10.12 -7.49
N VAL A 150 -22.53 10.91 -7.36
CA VAL A 150 -22.59 12.37 -7.51
C VAL A 150 -23.01 12.76 -8.93
N LEU A 151 -22.40 12.16 -9.95
CA LEU A 151 -22.75 12.39 -11.35
C LEU A 151 -24.24 12.09 -11.61
N ALA A 152 -24.75 10.98 -11.07
CA ALA A 152 -26.16 10.61 -11.15
C ALA A 152 -27.07 11.67 -10.50
N GLN A 153 -26.70 12.15 -9.31
CA GLN A 153 -27.49 13.14 -8.56
C GLN A 153 -27.67 14.47 -9.32
N PHE A 154 -26.70 14.84 -10.16
CA PHE A 154 -26.74 16.05 -10.98
C PHE A 154 -27.14 15.80 -12.45
N ASN A 155 -27.54 14.57 -12.79
CA ASN A 155 -27.85 14.17 -14.17
C ASN A 155 -26.69 14.42 -15.16
N TRP A 156 -25.45 14.23 -14.72
CA TRP A 156 -24.25 14.35 -15.56
C TRP A 156 -23.84 12.98 -16.09
N PHE A 157 -24.30 12.67 -17.30
CA PHE A 157 -24.14 11.35 -17.91
C PHE A 157 -22.97 11.26 -18.89
N GLU A 158 -22.46 12.39 -19.38
CA GLU A 158 -21.31 12.47 -20.27
C GLU A 158 -20.10 13.04 -19.53
N ILE A 159 -19.02 12.26 -19.44
CA ILE A 159 -17.86 12.58 -18.61
C ILE A 159 -16.58 12.59 -19.43
N SER A 160 -15.70 13.55 -19.12
CA SER A 160 -14.33 13.57 -19.61
C SER A 160 -13.36 13.33 -18.46
N LEU A 161 -12.52 12.31 -18.58
CA LEU A 161 -11.55 11.92 -17.56
C LEU A 161 -10.15 12.39 -17.92
N ILE A 162 -9.56 13.24 -17.08
CA ILE A 162 -8.15 13.62 -17.16
C ILE A 162 -7.46 13.17 -15.88
N TYR A 163 -6.27 12.59 -16.02
CA TYR A 163 -5.45 12.20 -14.88
C TYR A 163 -3.97 12.47 -15.15
N VAL A 164 -3.21 12.68 -14.07
CA VAL A 164 -1.76 12.93 -14.11
C VAL A 164 -1.03 11.73 -13.54
N PRO A 165 0.02 11.22 -14.22
CA PRO A 165 0.77 10.09 -13.70
C PRO A 165 1.55 10.46 -12.43
N ASP A 166 1.49 9.59 -11.42
CA ASP A 166 2.33 9.67 -10.23
C ASP A 166 3.44 8.61 -10.34
N ASN A 167 4.63 9.02 -10.73
CA ASN A 167 5.75 8.09 -10.93
C ASN A 167 6.32 7.53 -9.60
N VAL A 168 6.04 8.19 -8.47
CA VAL A 168 6.62 7.82 -7.18
C VAL A 168 5.77 6.76 -6.50
N ARG A 169 4.45 6.99 -6.39
CA ARG A 169 3.53 6.04 -5.74
C ARG A 169 2.82 5.15 -6.73
N LYS A 170 2.88 5.45 -8.04
CA LYS A 170 2.15 4.76 -9.13
C LYS A 170 0.65 4.62 -8.87
N MET A 171 0.10 5.49 -8.02
CA MET A 171 -1.30 5.45 -7.57
C MET A 171 -2.26 5.92 -8.68
N SER A 172 -1.78 6.81 -9.55
CA SER A 172 -2.55 7.42 -10.63
C SER A 172 -3.13 6.45 -11.65
N LEU A 173 -2.62 5.21 -11.73
CA LEU A 173 -3.09 4.22 -12.72
C LEU A 173 -4.33 3.45 -12.25
N PHE A 174 -4.48 3.24 -10.93
CA PHE A 174 -5.57 2.42 -10.40
C PHE A 174 -6.92 3.13 -10.48
N PHE A 175 -6.95 4.45 -10.24
CA PHE A 175 -8.21 5.19 -10.27
C PHE A 175 -8.86 5.23 -11.67
N PRO A 176 -8.17 5.62 -12.75
CA PRO A 176 -8.76 5.62 -14.10
C PRO A 176 -9.31 4.24 -14.50
N GLN A 177 -8.59 3.16 -14.19
CA GLN A 177 -9.02 1.79 -14.50
C GLN A 177 -10.30 1.40 -13.75
N ASP A 178 -10.33 1.63 -12.44
CA ASP A 178 -11.52 1.35 -11.63
C ASP A 178 -12.70 2.25 -12.02
N PHE A 179 -12.44 3.52 -12.34
CA PHE A 179 -13.45 4.49 -12.77
C PHE A 179 -14.08 4.09 -14.09
N GLU A 180 -13.27 3.76 -15.10
CA GLU A 180 -13.75 3.25 -16.38
C GLU A 180 -14.59 1.98 -16.22
N THR A 181 -14.14 1.05 -15.36
CA THR A 181 -14.89 -0.17 -15.06
C THR A 181 -16.25 0.14 -14.43
N VAL A 182 -16.29 1.05 -13.45
CA VAL A 182 -17.55 1.43 -12.78
C VAL A 182 -18.50 2.15 -13.72
N ILE A 183 -17.99 3.08 -14.55
CA ILE A 183 -18.80 3.84 -15.51
C ILE A 183 -19.32 2.95 -16.63
N SER A 184 -18.47 2.12 -17.24
CA SER A 184 -18.85 1.22 -18.34
C SER A 184 -19.86 0.14 -17.95
N ASN A 185 -19.90 -0.25 -16.67
CA ASN A 185 -20.91 -1.17 -16.16
C ASN A 185 -22.32 -0.55 -16.05
N ASN A 186 -22.47 0.75 -16.27
CA ASN A 186 -23.75 1.44 -16.25
C ASN A 186 -24.01 2.13 -17.59
N SER A 187 -24.99 1.64 -18.34
CA SER A 187 -25.34 2.13 -19.68
C SER A 187 -25.77 3.60 -19.72
N ASN A 188 -26.14 4.19 -18.57
CA ASN A 188 -26.54 5.60 -18.50
C ASN A 188 -25.36 6.56 -18.55
N PHE A 189 -24.12 6.09 -18.34
CA PHE A 189 -22.94 6.94 -18.31
C PHE A 189 -22.03 6.66 -19.51
N THR A 190 -21.43 7.71 -20.06
CA THR A 190 -20.49 7.62 -21.18
C THR A 190 -19.24 8.46 -20.90
N ILE A 191 -18.06 7.86 -21.09
CA ILE A 191 -16.80 8.59 -21.07
C ILE A 191 -16.50 9.08 -22.49
N VAL A 192 -16.69 10.37 -22.75
CA VAL A 192 -16.52 10.98 -24.09
C VAL A 192 -15.07 11.30 -24.41
N TYR A 193 -14.24 11.47 -23.38
CA TYR A 193 -12.83 11.79 -23.54
C TYR A 193 -12.02 11.26 -22.36
N ARG A 194 -10.81 10.76 -22.67
CA ARG A 194 -9.87 10.25 -21.69
C ARG A 194 -8.47 10.69 -22.08
N GLN A 195 -7.73 11.28 -21.15
CA GLN A 195 -6.35 11.68 -21.41
C GLN A 195 -5.48 11.59 -20.16
N GLN A 196 -4.29 10.99 -20.33
CA GLN A 196 -3.19 11.16 -19.38
C GLN A 196 -2.45 12.46 -19.73
N MET A 197 -2.25 13.30 -18.73
CA MET A 197 -1.61 14.61 -18.87
C MET A 197 -0.33 14.67 -18.04
N ASP A 198 0.75 15.17 -18.63
CA ASP A 198 2.00 15.38 -17.89
C ASP A 198 1.94 16.70 -17.11
N SER A 199 2.79 16.84 -16.09
CA SER A 199 2.87 18.06 -15.27
C SER A 199 3.50 19.27 -15.98
N THR A 200 3.80 19.18 -17.28
CA THR A 200 4.39 20.27 -18.05
C THR A 200 3.32 21.27 -18.51
N ALA A 201 3.64 22.56 -18.50
CA ALA A 201 2.71 23.61 -18.94
C ALA A 201 2.20 23.39 -20.38
N LYS A 202 3.06 22.86 -21.27
CA LYS A 202 2.69 22.51 -22.64
C LYS A 202 1.64 21.38 -22.66
N SER A 203 1.90 20.27 -21.96
CA SER A 203 0.96 19.13 -21.91
C SER A 203 -0.39 19.55 -21.31
N MET A 204 -0.38 20.38 -20.26
CA MET A 204 -1.60 20.93 -19.69
C MET A 204 -2.38 21.79 -20.68
N LYS A 205 -1.70 22.71 -21.37
CA LYS A 205 -2.32 23.56 -22.39
C LYS A 205 -2.93 22.73 -23.53
N ASP A 206 -2.17 21.78 -24.05
CA ASP A 206 -2.61 20.92 -25.16
C ASP A 206 -3.81 20.06 -24.74
N THR A 207 -3.81 19.54 -23.51
CA THR A 207 -4.92 18.75 -22.95
C THR A 207 -6.19 19.59 -22.79
N LEU A 208 -6.07 20.84 -22.31
CA LEU A 208 -7.21 21.75 -22.16
C LEU A 208 -7.83 22.13 -23.51
N LEU A 209 -7.01 22.35 -24.55
CA LEU A 209 -7.50 22.62 -25.90
C LEU A 209 -8.27 21.43 -26.48
N GLN A 210 -7.79 20.21 -26.25
CA GLN A 210 -8.52 19.00 -26.67
C GLN A 210 -9.83 18.82 -25.89
N LEU A 211 -9.81 19.09 -24.58
CA LEU A 211 -11.00 19.01 -23.74
C LEU A 211 -12.06 20.04 -24.17
N GLN A 212 -11.65 21.27 -24.51
CA GLN A 212 -12.55 22.30 -25.02
C GLN A 212 -13.32 21.83 -26.26
N ASN A 213 -12.64 21.14 -27.18
CA ASN A 213 -13.23 20.67 -28.44
C ASN A 213 -14.12 19.43 -28.29
N ARG A 214 -13.97 18.66 -27.21
CA ARG A 214 -14.63 17.35 -27.05
C ARG A 214 -15.69 17.31 -25.95
N SER A 215 -15.63 18.20 -24.96
CA SER A 215 -16.46 18.12 -23.76
C SER A 215 -17.58 19.16 -23.69
N ARG A 216 -17.76 19.99 -24.72
CA ARG A 216 -18.85 20.96 -24.80
C ARG A 216 -19.72 20.73 -26.03
N SER A 217 -20.80 19.99 -25.87
CA SER A 217 -22.01 20.09 -26.71
C SER A 217 -23.03 20.96 -25.97
N TRP A 218 -22.89 22.28 -26.04
CA TRP A 218 -24.06 23.14 -25.80
C TRP A 218 -24.82 23.20 -27.12
N ASN A 219 -25.93 22.45 -27.20
CA ASN A 219 -27.04 22.79 -28.09
C ASN A 219 -28.04 23.64 -27.31
#